data_AF-A0A117RHN6-F1
#
_entry.id   AF-A0A117RHN6-F1
#
_cell.length_a   1.000
_cell.length_b   1.000
_cell.length_c   1.000
_cell.angle_alpha   90.00
_cell.angle_beta   90.00
_cell.angle_gamma   90.00
#
_symmetry.space_group_name_H-M   'P 1'
#
loop_
_entity.id
_entity.type
_entity.pdbx_description
1 polymer ?
#
loop_
_entity_poly.entity_id
_entity_poly.type
_entity_poly.pdbx_seq_one_letter_code
_entity_poly.pdbx_strand_id
1 'polypeptide(L)'
;MLATVFRGDPDAKRLAEAFAAKVAQHPSLRRRVVMAGERPAFQPLQPAEAPALGLRPGSPEAVEDEWNNPLQADGPLIRPLC
;
A
#
# COMPACT_ATOMS: atom_id res chain seq x y z
N MET A 1 -10.09 -9.61 11.57
CA MET A 1 -9.04 -8.73 11.02
C MET A 1 -8.20 -9.58 10.07
N LEU A 2 -7.91 -9.12 8.86
CA LEU A 2 -7.36 -9.98 7.79
C LEU A 2 -5.92 -9.58 7.46
N ALA A 3 -4.96 -10.24 8.09
CA ALA A 3 -3.62 -10.43 7.51
C ALA A 3 -3.66 -11.70 6.66
N THR A 4 -3.09 -11.67 5.46
CA THR A 4 -2.99 -12.85 4.60
C THR A 4 -1.71 -13.59 4.92
N VAL A 5 -1.82 -14.78 5.52
CA VAL A 5 -0.68 -15.66 5.74
C VAL A 5 -0.50 -16.55 4.52
N PHE A 6 0.62 -16.39 3.83
CA PHE A 6 1.03 -17.32 2.77
C PHE A 6 1.68 -18.56 3.41
N ARG A 7 1.29 -19.75 2.93
CA ARG A 7 1.95 -21.01 3.33
C ARG A 7 3.04 -21.32 2.32
N GLY A 8 4.25 -21.65 2.79
CA GLY A 8 5.41 -21.95 1.94
C GLY A 8 6.21 -20.70 1.59
N ASP A 9 6.93 -20.75 0.48
CA ASP A 9 7.74 -19.64 -0.04
C ASP A 9 6.95 -18.90 -1.14
N PRO A 10 6.29 -17.77 -0.82
CA PRO A 10 5.52 -17.04 -1.81
C PRO A 10 6.45 -16.41 -2.86
N ASP A 11 6.08 -16.56 -4.14
CA ASP A 11 6.79 -15.88 -5.23
C ASP A 11 6.58 -14.36 -5.13
N ALA A 12 7.55 -13.71 -4.50
CA ALA A 12 7.69 -12.27 -4.34
C ALA A 12 7.39 -11.49 -5.61
N LYS A 13 7.94 -11.93 -6.75
CA LYS A 13 7.80 -11.24 -8.03
C LYS A 13 6.37 -11.34 -8.53
N ARG A 14 5.78 -12.54 -8.46
CA ARG A 14 4.40 -12.76 -8.89
C ARG A 14 3.39 -12.02 -8.03
N LEU A 15 3.64 -11.90 -6.73
CA LEU A 15 2.82 -11.08 -5.83
C LEU A 15 2.92 -9.59 -6.18
N ALA A 16 4.13 -9.08 -6.44
CA ALA A 16 4.33 -7.70 -6.83
C ALA A 16 3.63 -7.37 -8.17
N GLU A 17 3.71 -8.27 -9.16
CA GLU A 17 3.02 -8.14 -10.44
C GLU A 17 1.49 -8.15 -10.28
N ALA A 18 0.96 -9.08 -9.48
CA ALA A 18 -0.47 -9.16 -9.20
C ALA A 18 -0.98 -7.90 -8.49
N PHE A 19 -0.21 -7.39 -7.54
CA PHE A 19 -0.52 -6.15 -6.83
C PHE A 19 -0.50 -4.95 -7.80
N ALA A 20 0.54 -4.81 -8.62
CA ALA A 20 0.65 -3.74 -9.61
C ALA A 20 -0.53 -3.76 -10.60
N ALA A 21 -0.96 -4.94 -11.04
CA ALA A 21 -2.14 -5.09 -11.90
C ALA A 21 -3.42 -4.58 -11.20
N LYS A 22 -3.57 -4.80 -9.89
CA LYS A 22 -4.71 -4.27 -9.12
C LYS A 22 -4.64 -2.76 -8.95
N VAL A 23 -3.48 -2.20 -8.66
CA VAL A 23 -3.28 -0.74 -8.60
C VAL A 23 -3.60 -0.08 -9.96
N ALA A 24 -3.24 -0.72 -11.06
CA ALA A 24 -3.58 -0.24 -12.40
C ALA A 24 -5.11 -0.25 -12.64
N GLN A 25 -5.78 -1.34 -12.28
CA GLN A 25 -7.23 -1.54 -12.42
C GLN A 25 -8.08 -0.57 -11.59
N HIS A 26 -7.56 -0.08 -10.46
CA HIS A 26 -8.33 0.75 -9.52
C HIS A 26 -7.72 2.15 -9.38
N PRO A 27 -8.23 3.17 -10.11
CA PRO A 27 -7.73 4.54 -10.03
C PRO A 27 -7.77 5.16 -8.63
N SER A 28 -8.64 4.68 -7.74
CA SER A 28 -8.71 5.12 -6.34
C SER A 28 -7.46 4.78 -5.53
N LEU A 29 -6.75 3.70 -5.87
CA LEU A 29 -5.49 3.31 -5.22
C LEU A 29 -4.31 4.18 -5.69
N ARG A 30 -4.51 5.01 -6.72
CA ARG A 30 -3.52 5.92 -7.28
C ARG A 30 -3.82 7.37 -6.91
N ARG A 31 -4.34 7.57 -5.71
CA ARG A 31 -4.72 8.88 -5.17
C ARG A 31 -4.02 9.11 -3.83
N ARG A 32 -3.89 10.38 -3.49
CA ARG A 32 -3.58 10.89 -2.14
C ARG A 32 -4.67 11.87 -1.72
N VAL A 33 -4.75 12.15 -0.42
CA VAL A 33 -5.51 13.29 0.09
C VAL A 33 -4.59 14.49 0.18
N VAL A 34 -5.04 15.63 -0.30
CA VAL A 34 -4.36 16.94 -0.19
C VAL A 34 -5.36 17.97 0.33
N MET A 35 -4.87 19.07 0.90
CA MET A 35 -5.71 20.20 1.27
C MET A 35 -5.84 21.18 0.10
N ALA A 36 -7.05 21.36 -0.42
CA ALA A 36 -7.41 22.37 -1.40
C ALA A 36 -8.04 23.57 -0.67
N GLY A 37 -7.19 24.48 -0.19
CA GLY A 37 -7.60 25.49 0.80
C GLY A 37 -7.94 24.83 2.13
N GLU A 38 -9.13 25.07 2.67
CA GLU A 38 -9.58 24.48 3.94
C GLU A 38 -10.31 23.13 3.76
N ARG A 39 -10.38 22.58 2.55
CA ARG A 39 -11.12 21.34 2.26
C ARG A 39 -10.19 20.23 1.78
N PRO A 40 -10.37 18.99 2.27
CA PRO A 40 -9.64 17.84 1.73
C PRO A 40 -10.13 17.51 0.31
N ALA A 41 -9.20 17.13 -0.56
CA ALA A 41 -9.45 16.74 -1.94
C ALA A 41 -8.55 15.56 -2.35
N PHE A 42 -8.97 14.78 -3.36
CA PHE A 42 -8.18 13.69 -3.90
C PHE A 42 -7.36 14.10 -5.11
N GLN A 43 -6.04 13.92 -5.03
CA GLN A 43 -5.12 14.20 -6.14
C GLN A 43 -4.53 12.89 -6.70
N PRO A 44 -4.40 12.74 -8.03
CA PRO A 44 -3.64 11.64 -8.63
C PRO A 44 -2.19 11.59 -8.13
N LEU A 45 -1.67 10.39 -7.93
CA LEU A 45 -0.25 10.15 -7.73
C LEU A 45 0.48 10.21 -9.08
N GLN A 46 1.73 10.66 -9.09
CA GLN A 46 2.62 10.44 -10.22
C GLN A 46 2.94 8.95 -10.34
N PRO A 47 3.29 8.45 -11.55
CA PRO A 47 3.63 7.04 -11.73
C PRO A 47 4.73 6.55 -10.79
N ALA A 48 5.73 7.39 -10.48
CA ALA A 48 6.82 7.05 -9.56
C ALA A 48 6.39 6.98 -8.08
N GLU A 49 5.22 7.52 -7.74
CA GLU A 49 4.66 7.52 -6.38
C GLU A 49 3.59 6.42 -6.22
N ALA A 50 3.32 5.64 -7.27
CA ALA A 50 2.32 4.57 -7.18
C ALA A 50 2.72 3.57 -6.08
N PRO A 51 1.77 3.11 -5.25
CA PRO A 51 2.07 2.13 -4.23
C PRO A 51 2.62 0.87 -4.88
N ALA A 52 3.64 0.28 -4.24
CA ALA A 52 4.29 -0.95 -4.65
C ALA A 52 4.37 -1.91 -3.46
N LEU A 53 4.26 -3.22 -3.72
CA LEU A 53 4.33 -4.25 -2.68
C LEU A 53 5.73 -4.27 -2.05
N GLY A 54 5.80 -3.96 -0.75
CA GLY A 54 6.99 -4.16 0.06
C GLY A 54 7.02 -5.58 0.62
N LEU A 55 8.21 -6.17 0.69
CA LEU A 55 8.45 -7.45 1.36
C LEU A 55 9.28 -7.19 2.61
N ARG A 56 8.80 -7.62 3.77
CA ARG A 56 9.51 -7.47 5.03
C ARG A 56 9.62 -8.84 5.71
N PRO A 57 10.84 -9.32 6.03
CA PRO A 57 10.99 -10.46 6.93
C PRO A 57 10.29 -10.12 8.25
N GLY A 58 9.25 -10.87 8.61
CA GLY A 58 8.39 -10.54 9.74
C GLY A 58 8.23 -11.70 10.71
N SER A 59 8.13 -11.36 11.99
CA SER A 59 7.53 -12.19 13.03
C SER A 59 6.05 -11.80 13.19
N PRO A 60 5.23 -12.52 13.95
CA PRO A 60 3.82 -12.16 14.18
C PRO A 60 3.61 -10.71 14.67
N GLU A 61 4.57 -10.17 15.44
CA GLU A 61 4.55 -8.81 15.98
C GLU A 61 4.72 -7.74 14.88
N ALA A 62 5.28 -8.12 13.73
CA ALA A 62 5.47 -7.22 12.58
C ALA A 62 4.15 -6.66 12.04
N VAL A 63 3.03 -7.34 12.28
CA VAL A 63 1.69 -6.88 11.88
C VAL A 63 1.21 -5.75 12.81
N GLU A 64 1.47 -5.88 14.11
CA GLU A 64 1.08 -4.89 15.11
C GLU A 64 1.87 -3.59 14.96
N ASP A 65 3.18 -3.70 14.67
CA ASP A 65 4.02 -2.54 14.35
C ASP A 65 3.51 -1.77 13.13
N GLU A 66 3.09 -2.48 12.08
CA GLU A 66 2.58 -1.82 10.86
C GLU A 66 1.24 -1.11 11.12
N TRP A 67 0.36 -1.71 11.93
CA TRP A 67 -0.91 -1.07 12.27
C TRP A 67 -0.74 0.21 13.08
N ASN A 68 0.29 0.26 13.92
CA ASN A 68 0.62 1.45 14.71
C ASN A 68 1.52 2.45 13.95
N ASN A 69 1.86 2.17 12.68
CA ASN A 69 2.68 3.04 11.85
C ASN A 69 1.82 3.82 10.83
N PRO A 70 1.41 5.07 11.13
CA PRO A 70 0.50 5.83 10.29
C PRO A 70 1.01 6.00 8.86
N LEU A 71 0.07 6.12 7.93
CA LEU A 71 0.38 6.52 6.56
C LEU A 71 0.86 7.97 6.52
N GLN A 72 1.72 8.30 5.56
CA GLN A 72 2.13 9.67 5.32
C GLN A 72 0.95 10.49 4.78
N ALA A 73 0.70 11.67 5.37
CA ALA A 73 -0.49 12.49 5.09
C ALA A 73 -0.66 12.83 3.60
N ASP A 74 0.44 13.08 2.88
CA ASP A 74 0.46 13.44 1.46
C ASP A 74 0.97 12.29 0.56
N GLY A 75 0.95 11.07 1.09
CA GLY A 75 1.41 9.86 0.40
C GLY A 75 0.26 9.03 -0.18
N PRO A 76 0.59 7.85 -0.74
CA PRO A 76 -0.41 6.87 -1.14
C PRO A 76 -1.28 6.45 0.04
N LEU A 77 -2.56 6.21 -0.24
CA LEU A 77 -3.54 5.79 0.78
C LEU A 77 -3.43 4.32 1.20
N ILE A 78 -2.43 3.61 0.70
CA ILE A 78 -2.16 2.22 1.04
C ILE A 78 -0.65 2.01 1.19
N ARG A 79 -0.25 1.20 2.18
CA ARG A 79 1.10 0.64 2.32
C ARG A 79 1.00 -0.88 2.30
N PRO A 80 1.14 -1.53 1.12
CA PRO A 80 1.08 -2.98 1.02
C PRO A 80 2.40 -3.59 1.52
N LEU A 81 2.35 -4.31 2.64
CA LEU A 81 3.48 -5.08 3.14
C LEU A 81 3.12 -6.57 3.17
N CYS A 82 4.06 -7.40 2.72
CA CYS A 82 4.00 -8.85 2.78
C CYS A 82 5.14 -9.41 3.61
#